data_AF-A0A6J6UQJ3-F1
#
_entry.id   AF-A0A6J6UQJ3-F1
#
_cell.length_a   1.000
_cell.length_b   1.000
_cell.length_c   1.000
_cell.angle_alpha   90.00
_cell.angle_beta   90.00
_cell.angle_gamma   90.00
#
_symmetry.space_group_name_H-M   'P 1'
#
loop_
_entity.id
_entity.type
_entity.pdbx_description
1 polymer ?
#
loop_
_entity_poly.entity_id
_entity_poly.type
_entity_poly.pdbx_seq_one_letter_code
_entity_poly.pdbx_strand_id
1 'polypeptide(L)'
;MYRWRPGRTPDTCFMDVWRLAPIPDSGEVPEPATCTRLDLGQSWKEAPRMGTLADVFEQDMENLPMVRAGLKSTGKQGVSFGNYQEARLRQVHQTIDRFILQGLERDGRSRAEVERYLVPEG
;
A
#
# COMPACT_ATOMS: atom_id res chain seq x y z
N MET A 1 7.83 5.66 -9.90
CA MET A 1 8.08 4.67 -8.82
C MET A 1 7.12 4.97 -7.67
N TYR A 2 6.58 3.92 -7.05
CA TYR A 2 5.74 4.02 -5.85
C TYR A 2 6.42 3.31 -4.69
N ARG A 3 6.39 3.92 -3.51
CA ARG A 3 6.91 3.33 -2.28
C ARG A 3 5.93 3.54 -1.15
N TRP A 4 5.46 2.45 -0.56
CA TRP A 4 4.67 2.48 0.67
C TRP A 4 5.56 2.23 1.88
N ARG A 5 5.46 3.10 2.88
CA ARG A 5 6.18 2.97 4.15
C ARG A 5 5.17 2.94 5.30
N PRO A 6 5.35 2.07 6.31
CA PRO A 6 4.51 2.09 7.51
C PRO A 6 4.52 3.46 8.19
N GLY A 7 3.35 3.87 8.69
CA GLY A 7 3.19 5.08 9.49
C GLY A 7 3.41 4.81 10.98
N ARG A 8 2.93 5.73 11.81
CA ARG A 8 3.03 5.61 13.29
C ARG A 8 2.09 4.56 13.88
N THR A 9 1.01 4.26 13.16
CA THR A 9 -0.04 3.31 13.59
C THR A 9 -0.27 2.29 12.48
N PRO A 10 -0.87 1.12 12.79
CA PRO A 10 -1.28 0.13 11.77
C PRO A 10 -2.24 0.68 10.70
N ASP A 11 -2.80 1.86 10.96
CA ASP A 11 -3.82 2.52 10.15
C ASP A 11 -3.27 3.62 9.24
N THR A 12 -1.98 3.88 9.30
CA THR A 12 -1.34 4.98 8.57
C THR A 12 -0.15 4.47 7.80
N CYS A 13 0.09 5.05 6.63
CA CYS A 13 1.27 4.81 5.83
C CYS A 13 1.66 6.09 5.08
N PHE A 14 2.90 6.13 4.60
CA PHE A 14 3.34 7.12 3.63
C PHE A 14 3.36 6.48 2.26
N MET A 15 2.74 7.15 1.28
CA MET A 15 2.84 6.80 -0.13
C MET A 15 3.75 7.81 -0.82
N ASP A 16 5.00 7.42 -1.07
CA ASP A 16 5.93 8.25 -1.83
C ASP A 16 5.72 7.98 -3.33
N VAL A 17 5.46 9.04 -4.09
CA VAL A 17 5.29 9.00 -5.54
C VAL A 17 6.44 9.74 -6.20
N TRP A 18 7.29 9.00 -6.93
CA TRP A 18 8.39 9.58 -7.69
C TRP A 18 8.09 9.50 -9.18
N ARG A 19 7.95 10.67 -9.81
CA ARG A 19 7.96 10.79 -11.28
C ARG A 19 9.39 10.95 -11.74
N LEU A 20 9.83 9.99 -12.55
CA LEU A 20 11.14 9.99 -13.17
C LEU A 20 10.93 10.29 -14.65
N ALA A 21 11.67 11.25 -15.18
CA ALA A 21 11.71 11.59 -16.59
C ALA A 21 13.12 11.29 -17.13
N PRO A 22 13.25 10.96 -18.43
CA PRO A 22 14.57 10.85 -19.05
C PRO A 22 15.32 12.18 -18.97
N ILE A 23 16.65 12.10 -19.01
CA ILE A 23 17.50 13.29 -19.15
C ILE A 23 17.23 13.87 -20.55
N PRO A 24 17.04 15.20 -20.69
CA PRO A 24 16.87 15.82 -22.00
C PRO A 24 18.05 15.54 -22.93
N ASP A 25 17.79 15.48 -24.25
CA ASP A 25 18.82 15.26 -25.27
C ASP A 25 19.88 16.38 -25.30
N SER A 26 19.59 17.54 -24.71
CA SER A 26 20.57 18.62 -24.53
C SER A 26 21.71 18.25 -23.58
N GLY A 27 21.58 17.17 -22.80
CA GLY A 27 22.56 16.71 -21.82
C GLY A 27 22.56 17.52 -20.51
N GLU A 28 21.79 18.60 -20.44
CA GLU A 28 21.62 19.40 -19.21
C GLU A 28 20.68 18.67 -18.27
N VAL A 29 21.21 18.23 -17.13
CA VAL A 29 20.43 17.51 -16.10
C VAL A 29 19.65 18.54 -15.29
N PRO A 30 18.30 18.49 -15.29
CA PRO A 30 17.50 19.41 -14.48
C PRO A 30 17.73 19.19 -12.99
N GLU A 31 17.64 20.26 -12.21
CA GLU A 31 17.65 20.18 -10.75
C GLU A 31 16.53 19.25 -10.24
N PRO A 32 16.77 18.53 -9.12
CA PRO A 32 15.75 17.68 -8.52
C PRO A 32 14.47 18.45 -8.21
N ALA A 33 13.32 17.83 -8.50
CA ALA A 33 12.03 18.43 -8.18
C ALA A 33 11.84 18.56 -6.66
N THR A 34 11.30 19.70 -6.21
CA THR A 34 10.92 19.89 -4.81
C THR A 34 9.87 18.87 -4.39
N CYS A 35 10.09 18.21 -3.25
CA CYS A 35 9.12 17.29 -2.67
C CYS A 35 7.92 18.07 -2.12
N THR A 36 6.71 17.76 -2.61
CA THR A 36 5.46 18.22 -2.01
C THR A 36 4.94 17.14 -1.07
N ARG A 37 4.84 17.46 0.22
CA ARG A 37 4.29 16.56 1.23
C ARG A 37 2.85 16.97 1.52
N LEU A 38 1.95 16.00 1.42
CA LEU A 38 0.53 16.16 1.71
C LEU A 38 0.19 15.45 3.02
N ASP A 39 -0.71 16.03 3.79
CA ASP A 39 -1.36 15.39 4.93
C ASP A 39 -2.60 14.60 4.51
N LEU A 40 -3.13 13.73 5.39
CA LEU A 40 -4.22 12.80 5.07
C LEU A 40 -5.52 13.46 4.59
N GLY A 41 -5.76 14.73 4.93
CA GLY A 41 -6.94 15.49 4.51
C GLY A 41 -6.73 16.37 3.29
N GLN A 42 -5.50 16.42 2.75
CA GLN A 42 -5.19 17.22 1.57
C GLN A 42 -5.41 16.43 0.29
N SER A 43 -5.85 17.14 -0.74
CA SER A 43 -6.06 16.58 -2.06
C SER A 43 -4.72 16.34 -2.76
N TRP A 44 -4.62 15.23 -3.47
CA TRP A 44 -3.52 14.95 -4.40
C TRP A 44 -3.40 15.98 -5.52
N LYS A 45 -4.47 16.73 -5.82
CA LYS A 45 -4.46 17.84 -6.78
C LYS A 45 -3.67 19.05 -6.28
N GLU A 46 -3.44 19.16 -4.98
CA GLU A 46 -2.59 20.20 -4.39
C GLU A 46 -1.10 19.96 -4.71
N ALA A 47 -0.71 18.78 -5.21
CA ALA A 47 0.64 18.53 -5.70
C ALA A 47 0.82 19.02 -7.15
N PRO A 48 1.52 20.14 -7.41
CA PRO A 48 1.48 20.91 -8.67
C PRO A 48 2.11 20.22 -9.89
N ARG A 49 2.60 18.99 -9.74
CA ARG A 49 3.19 18.20 -10.83
C ARG A 49 2.47 16.90 -11.08
N MET A 50 1.36 16.65 -10.37
CA MET A 50 0.69 15.35 -10.37
C MET A 50 0.01 15.02 -11.70
N GLY A 51 -0.39 16.04 -12.45
CA GLY A 51 -1.06 15.87 -13.74
C GLY A 51 -2.32 15.02 -13.58
N THR A 52 -2.65 14.25 -14.62
CA THR A 52 -3.84 13.36 -14.62
C THR A 52 -3.74 12.22 -13.61
N LEU A 53 -2.55 11.91 -13.10
CA LEU A 53 -2.38 10.89 -12.06
C LEU A 53 -3.02 11.32 -10.73
N ALA A 54 -3.18 12.63 -10.51
CA ALA A 54 -3.86 13.14 -9.32
C ALA A 54 -5.29 12.62 -9.24
N ASP A 55 -6.03 12.65 -10.36
CA ASP A 55 -7.43 12.21 -10.42
C ASP A 55 -7.59 10.72 -10.11
N VAL A 56 -6.65 9.89 -10.56
CA VAL A 56 -6.64 8.46 -10.25
C VAL A 56 -6.39 8.23 -8.76
N PHE A 57 -5.46 8.96 -8.15
CA PHE A 57 -5.21 8.83 -6.72
C PHE A 57 -6.36 9.35 -5.86
N GLU A 58 -7.08 10.39 -6.29
CA GLU A 58 -8.30 10.80 -5.58
C GLU A 58 -9.31 9.65 -5.52
N GLN A 59 -9.55 8.97 -6.65
CA GLN A 59 -10.47 7.83 -6.69
C GLN A 59 -10.04 6.69 -5.75
N ASP A 60 -8.74 6.38 -5.71
CA ASP A 60 -8.22 5.37 -4.80
C ASP A 60 -8.35 5.81 -3.32
N MET A 61 -8.03 7.07 -3.01
CA MET A 61 -8.09 7.60 -1.65
C MET A 61 -9.52 7.74 -1.12
N GLU A 62 -10.52 7.96 -1.99
CA GLU A 62 -11.93 7.92 -1.62
C GLU A 62 -12.40 6.52 -1.21
N ASN A 63 -11.85 5.46 -1.83
CA ASN A 63 -12.25 4.08 -1.57
C ASN A 63 -11.55 3.46 -0.33
N LEU A 64 -10.28 3.77 -0.09
CA LEU A 64 -9.49 3.15 0.99
C LEU A 64 -10.12 3.25 2.40
N PRO A 65 -10.73 4.39 2.82
CA PRO A 65 -11.41 4.49 4.11
C PRO A 65 -12.55 3.50 4.25
N MET A 66 -13.30 3.25 3.18
CA MET A 66 -14.44 2.32 3.18
C MET A 66 -13.97 0.87 3.32
N VAL A 67 -12.90 0.50 2.61
CA VAL A 67 -12.26 -0.82 2.77
C VAL A 67 -11.75 -1.01 4.20
N ARG A 68 -11.05 -0.01 4.75
CA ARG A 68 -10.55 -0.06 6.14
C ARG A 68 -11.67 -0.18 7.16
N ALA A 69 -12.78 0.55 6.98
CA ALA A 69 -13.94 0.44 7.86
C ALA A 69 -14.56 -0.97 7.81
N GLY A 70 -14.68 -1.55 6.61
CA GLY A 70 -15.15 -2.92 6.42
C GLY A 70 -14.28 -3.96 7.13
N LEU A 71 -12.95 -3.85 7.01
CA LEU A 71 -11.98 -4.76 7.64
C LEU A 71 -12.02 -4.70 9.18
N LYS A 72 -12.43 -3.57 9.75
CA LYS A 72 -12.57 -3.40 11.21
C LYS A 72 -13.97 -3.76 11.73
N SER A 73 -14.91 -4.04 10.85
CA SER A 73 -16.26 -4.45 11.23
C SER A 73 -16.27 -5.87 11.77
N THR A 74 -17.25 -6.20 12.61
CA THR A 74 -17.40 -7.56 13.18
C THR A 74 -18.18 -8.51 12.27
N GLY A 75 -18.74 -8.02 11.16
CA GLY A 75 -19.68 -8.77 10.31
C GLY A 75 -19.05 -9.91 9.51
N LYS A 76 -17.74 -9.89 9.28
CA LYS A 76 -17.01 -10.95 8.59
C LYS A 76 -15.62 -11.11 9.19
N GLN A 77 -15.27 -12.32 9.61
CA GLN A 77 -14.02 -12.61 10.32
C GLN A 77 -12.77 -12.71 9.41
N GLY A 78 -12.88 -12.37 8.12
CA GLY A 78 -11.77 -12.46 7.17
C GLY A 78 -12.07 -11.87 5.79
N VAL A 79 -11.05 -11.86 4.94
CA VAL A 79 -11.12 -11.34 3.56
C VAL A 79 -11.37 -12.49 2.59
N SER A 80 -12.23 -12.27 1.60
CA SER A 80 -12.39 -13.21 0.47
C SER A 80 -11.85 -12.54 -0.78
N PHE A 81 -11.04 -13.29 -1.53
CA PHE A 81 -10.47 -12.82 -2.78
C PHE A 81 -11.21 -13.50 -3.95
N GLY A 82 -11.57 -12.73 -4.96
CA GLY A 82 -12.07 -13.23 -6.23
C GLY A 82 -11.08 -14.20 -6.89
N ASN A 83 -11.62 -15.25 -7.49
CA ASN A 83 -10.80 -16.37 -7.98
C ASN A 83 -9.83 -15.95 -9.10
N TYR A 84 -10.27 -15.07 -10.00
CA TYR A 84 -9.49 -14.71 -11.19
C TYR A 84 -8.77 -13.36 -11.05
N GLN A 85 -9.50 -12.30 -10.70
CA GLN A 85 -8.97 -10.93 -10.71
C GLN A 85 -8.04 -10.63 -9.53
N GLU A 86 -8.12 -11.40 -8.44
CA GLU A 86 -7.41 -11.10 -7.18
C GLU A 86 -6.36 -12.17 -6.82
N ALA A 87 -6.00 -13.04 -7.77
CA ALA A 87 -4.97 -14.07 -7.54
C ALA A 87 -3.63 -13.46 -7.10
N ARG A 88 -3.25 -12.30 -7.65
CA ARG A 88 -2.03 -11.58 -7.26
C ARG A 88 -2.10 -11.01 -5.85
N LEU A 89 -3.26 -10.48 -5.43
CA LEU A 89 -3.45 -9.98 -4.07
C LEU A 89 -3.32 -11.12 -3.07
N ARG A 90 -3.96 -12.26 -3.34
CA ARG A 90 -3.84 -13.47 -2.54
C ARG A 90 -2.38 -13.93 -2.40
N GLN A 91 -1.63 -13.96 -3.51
CA GLN A 91 -0.22 -14.32 -3.50
C GLN A 91 0.64 -13.35 -2.65
N VAL A 92 0.36 -12.04 -2.70
CA VAL A 92 1.03 -11.05 -1.86
C VAL A 92 0.77 -11.33 -0.39
N HIS A 93 -0.48 -11.58 0.01
CA HIS A 93 -0.81 -11.89 1.39
C HIS A 93 -0.18 -13.19 1.88
N GLN A 94 -0.22 -14.26 1.07
CA GLN A 94 0.48 -15.51 1.39
C GLN A 94 2.00 -15.31 1.54
N THR A 95 2.58 -14.39 0.77
CA THR A 95 4.01 -14.06 0.90
C THR A 95 4.30 -13.31 2.20
N ILE A 96 3.43 -12.37 2.59
CA ILE A 96 3.52 -11.67 3.87
C ILE A 96 3.40 -12.68 5.02
N ASP A 97 2.44 -13.60 4.96
CA ASP A 97 2.24 -14.65 5.95
C ASP A 97 3.50 -15.51 6.12
N ARG A 98 4.14 -15.92 5.03
CA ARG A 98 5.42 -16.66 5.10
C ARG A 98 6.50 -15.85 5.82
N PHE A 99 6.65 -14.57 5.55
CA PHE A 99 7.65 -13.75 6.22
C PHE A 99 7.34 -13.53 7.71
N ILE A 100 6.06 -13.38 8.07
CA ILE A 100 5.63 -13.31 9.47
C ILE A 100 5.99 -14.62 10.18
N LEU A 101 5.66 -15.77 9.59
CA LEU A 101 5.94 -17.10 10.16
C LEU A 101 7.45 -17.34 10.34
N GLN A 102 8.27 -16.97 9.35
CA GLN A 102 9.74 -17.03 9.46
C GLN A 102 10.27 -16.13 10.58
N GLY A 103 9.68 -14.94 10.75
CA GLY A 103 10.01 -14.03 11.85
C GLY A 103 9.66 -14.63 13.21
N LEU A 104 8.47 -15.21 13.36
CA LEU A 104 8.05 -15.88 14.60
C LEU A 104 8.98 -17.04 14.95
N GLU A 105 9.30 -17.90 13.99
CA GLU A 105 10.23 -19.01 14.18
C GLU A 105 11.61 -18.52 14.64
N ARG A 106 12.16 -17.49 13.99
CA ARG A 106 13.43 -16.87 14.35
C ARG A 106 13.43 -16.32 15.77
N ASP A 107 12.30 -15.77 16.21
CA ASP A 107 12.11 -15.20 17.54
C ASP A 107 11.68 -16.25 18.59
N GLY A 108 11.56 -17.53 18.23
CA GLY A 108 11.11 -18.62 19.12
C GLY A 108 9.62 -18.52 19.52
N ARG A 109 8.80 -17.83 18.72
CA ARG A 109 7.38 -17.59 18.94
C ARG A 109 6.50 -18.60 18.21
N SER A 110 5.30 -18.84 18.74
CA SER A 110 4.41 -19.88 18.22
C SER A 110 3.60 -19.40 17.03
N ARG A 111 3.46 -20.26 16.00
CA ARG A 111 2.54 -20.04 14.86
C ARG A 111 1.09 -19.79 15.31
N ALA A 112 0.67 -20.38 16.43
CA ALA A 112 -0.69 -20.25 16.95
C ALA A 112 -1.10 -18.78 17.20
N GLU A 113 -0.12 -17.88 17.38
CA GLU A 113 -0.37 -16.44 17.56
C GLU A 113 -1.04 -15.79 16.34
N VAL A 114 -0.80 -16.31 15.14
CA VAL A 114 -1.31 -15.72 13.89
C VAL A 114 -2.17 -16.65 13.06
N GLU A 115 -2.35 -17.90 13.47
CA GLU A 115 -3.00 -18.96 12.68
C GLU A 115 -4.39 -18.56 12.15
N ARG A 116 -5.20 -17.89 12.98
CA ARG A 116 -6.54 -17.41 12.60
C ARG A 116 -6.55 -16.32 11.51
N TYR A 117 -5.41 -15.73 11.19
CA TYR A 117 -5.27 -14.62 10.24
C TYR A 117 -4.62 -15.05 8.92
N LEU A 118 -4.10 -16.27 8.85
CA LEU A 118 -3.38 -16.76 7.67
C LEU A 118 -4.33 -16.93 6.49
N VAL A 119 -3.88 -16.51 5.31
CA VAL A 119 -4.61 -16.71 4.06
C VAL A 119 -4.53 -18.18 3.64
N PRO A 120 -5.66 -18.83 3.33
CA PRO A 120 -5.66 -20.22 2.85
C PRO A 120 -4.83 -20.39 1.57
N GLU A 121 -4.27 -21.58 1.35
CA GLU A 121 -3.46 -21.91 0.16
C GLU A 121 -4.30 -22.20 -1.10
N GLY A 122 -5.57 -21.76 -1.15
CA GLY A 122 -6.53 -22.01 -2.24
C GLY A 122 -7.10 -20.76 -2.91
#